data_AF-A0A7V3DL35-F1
#
_entry.id   AF-A0A7V3DL35-F1
#
_cell.length_a   1.000
_cell.length_b   1.000
_cell.length_c   1.000
_cell.angle_alpha   90.00
_cell.angle_beta   90.00
_cell.angle_gamma   90.00
#
_symmetry.space_group_name_H-M   'P 1'
#
loop_
_entity.id
_entity.type
_entity.pdbx_description
1 polymer ?
#
loop_
_entity_poly.entity_id
_entity_poly.type
_entity_poly.pdbx_seq_one_letter_code
_entity_poly.pdbx_strand_id
1 'polypeptide(L)'
;MKGARELNKLLLLATCLCLTTICFGFFWSFGAFFKAWGTQWPSSHGFLPKVFMTTFPVFALSSVVFGFISDRLGQRLALGWGAGFTAAGCLILALSEETWMIFLGWGILVSIGVAGGVTPTLTALQRVFQKYKGLAAGTAMAGFGLGTMSLAALSELLISSFGWRKAALLLGAISVTSYAAVAWAVGMDPKTPAEKGLEEPQKRAQAPHLGDHGENSDLKAQSTPPRGLSLKVLQGSSKNLRDLGPRRWTVTDPELAALKKLRDKLSFIIFALSAKAHHNLSFSADEAAGCKEMLSQLAKELADTSILLEKRGSRSVQEEIRSRVETPP
;
A
#
# COMPACT_ATOMS: atom_id res chain seq x y z
N MET A 1 -19.06 3.48 23.74
CA MET A 1 -18.58 3.81 22.37
C MET A 1 -17.15 3.32 22.04
N LYS A 2 -16.17 3.33 22.97
CA LYS A 2 -14.82 2.80 22.69
C LYS A 2 -14.80 1.29 22.37
N GLY A 3 -15.56 0.48 23.12
CA GLY A 3 -15.62 -0.98 22.92
C GLY A 3 -16.13 -1.40 21.54
N ALA A 4 -17.16 -0.75 21.02
CA ALA A 4 -17.71 -1.06 19.68
C ALA A 4 -16.70 -0.79 18.54
N ARG A 5 -15.84 0.23 18.68
CA ARG A 5 -14.81 0.52 17.67
C ARG A 5 -13.68 -0.50 17.68
N GLU A 6 -13.25 -0.93 18.87
CA GLU A 6 -12.22 -1.98 18.97
C GLU A 6 -12.76 -3.33 18.46
N LEU A 7 -14.04 -3.63 18.71
CA LEU A 7 -14.71 -4.81 18.15
C LEU A 7 -14.70 -4.80 16.62
N ASN A 8 -15.03 -3.67 15.98
CA ASN A 8 -15.02 -3.55 14.52
C ASN A 8 -13.62 -3.75 13.92
N LYS A 9 -12.56 -3.24 14.58
CA LYS A 9 -11.18 -3.45 14.14
C LYS A 9 -10.74 -4.91 14.24
N LEU A 10 -11.12 -5.59 15.32
CA LEU A 10 -10.84 -7.02 15.50
C LEU A 10 -11.61 -7.86 14.47
N LEU A 11 -12.87 -7.51 14.19
CA LEU A 11 -13.68 -8.16 13.16
C LEU A 11 -13.08 -7.96 11.76
N LEU A 12 -12.58 -6.77 11.45
CA LEU A 12 -11.84 -6.51 10.22
C LEU A 12 -10.56 -7.39 10.15
N LEU A 13 -9.77 -7.43 11.22
CA LEU A 13 -8.57 -8.27 11.26
C LEU A 13 -8.91 -9.76 11.03
N ALA A 14 -9.97 -10.27 11.67
CA ALA A 14 -10.41 -11.64 11.53
C ALA A 14 -10.90 -11.95 10.10
N THR A 15 -11.69 -11.06 9.49
CA THR A 15 -12.15 -11.24 8.11
C THR A 15 -11.00 -11.15 7.11
N CYS A 16 -10.03 -10.25 7.32
CA CYS A 16 -8.80 -10.18 6.52
C CYS A 16 -7.99 -11.47 6.62
N LEU A 17 -7.83 -12.02 7.83
CA LEU A 17 -7.17 -13.32 8.07
C LEU A 17 -7.89 -14.45 7.33
N CYS A 18 -9.22 -14.53 7.42
CA CYS A 18 -9.99 -15.54 6.71
C CYS A 18 -9.84 -15.43 5.19
N LEU A 19 -9.88 -14.21 4.64
CA LEU A 19 -9.71 -13.99 3.21
C LEU A 19 -8.33 -14.43 2.73
N THR A 20 -7.25 -14.06 3.45
CA THR A 20 -5.89 -14.46 3.06
C THR A 20 -5.71 -15.98 3.17
N THR A 21 -6.27 -16.61 4.22
CA THR A 21 -6.31 -18.07 4.35
C THR A 21 -6.99 -18.74 3.17
N ILE A 22 -8.17 -18.26 2.78
CA ILE A 22 -8.94 -18.87 1.69
C ILE A 22 -8.28 -18.63 0.33
N CYS A 23 -7.90 -17.38 0.03
CA CYS A 23 -7.33 -17.03 -1.28
C CYS A 23 -6.00 -17.73 -1.54
N PHE A 24 -5.08 -17.68 -0.57
CA PHE A 24 -3.80 -18.36 -0.74
C PHE A 24 -3.90 -19.87 -0.57
N GLY A 25 -4.77 -20.36 0.31
CA GLY A 25 -5.03 -21.80 0.41
C GLY A 25 -5.54 -22.37 -0.90
N PHE A 26 -6.48 -21.69 -1.57
CA PHE A 26 -6.97 -22.08 -2.89
C PHE A 26 -5.85 -22.01 -3.94
N PHE A 27 -5.10 -20.91 -4.00
CA PHE A 27 -4.00 -20.71 -4.94
C PHE A 27 -2.91 -21.79 -4.83
N TRP A 28 -2.54 -22.18 -3.61
CA TRP A 28 -1.54 -23.21 -3.34
C TRP A 28 -2.08 -24.64 -3.39
N SER A 29 -3.41 -24.82 -3.46
CA SER A 29 -4.03 -26.12 -3.72
C SER A 29 -3.81 -26.61 -5.16
N PHE A 30 -3.09 -25.85 -6.00
CA PHE A 30 -2.72 -26.24 -7.36
C PHE A 30 -2.16 -27.67 -7.43
N GLY A 31 -1.36 -28.11 -6.45
CA GLY A 31 -0.79 -29.46 -6.43
C GLY A 31 -1.85 -30.58 -6.42
N ALA A 32 -2.95 -30.40 -5.69
CA ALA A 32 -4.04 -31.37 -5.66
C ALA A 32 -4.80 -31.41 -7.00
N PHE A 33 -5.06 -30.25 -7.58
CA PHE A 33 -5.69 -30.13 -8.90
C PHE A 33 -4.78 -30.66 -10.01
N PHE A 34 -3.48 -30.42 -9.93
CA PHE A 34 -2.48 -30.88 -10.88
C PHE A 34 -2.50 -32.41 -11.03
N LYS A 35 -2.58 -33.13 -9.90
CA LYS A 35 -2.70 -34.59 -9.90
C LYS A 35 -3.96 -35.06 -10.64
N ALA A 36 -5.09 -34.38 -10.43
CA ALA A 36 -6.35 -34.69 -11.10
C ALA A 36 -6.36 -34.33 -12.60
N TRP A 37 -5.69 -33.26 -12.99
CA TRP A 37 -5.55 -32.90 -14.41
C TRP A 37 -4.55 -33.79 -15.14
N GLY A 38 -3.51 -34.26 -14.45
CA GLY A 38 -2.50 -35.15 -15.01
C GLY A 38 -3.07 -36.51 -15.43
N THR A 39 -4.13 -36.99 -14.78
CA THR A 39 -4.84 -38.21 -15.20
C THR A 39 -5.75 -37.99 -16.40
N GLN A 40 -6.35 -36.80 -16.52
CA GLN A 40 -7.27 -36.47 -17.60
C GLN A 40 -6.56 -36.07 -18.90
N TRP A 41 -5.42 -35.36 -18.81
CA TRP A 41 -4.61 -34.98 -19.98
C TRP A 41 -3.15 -35.43 -19.83
N PRO A 42 -2.85 -36.73 -20.01
CA PRO A 42 -1.48 -37.26 -19.85
C PRO A 42 -0.47 -36.61 -20.81
N SER A 43 -0.90 -36.28 -22.03
CA SER A 43 -0.06 -35.62 -23.06
C SER A 43 0.30 -34.17 -22.71
N SER A 44 -0.43 -33.54 -21.80
CA SER A 44 -0.23 -32.13 -21.39
C SER A 44 0.51 -31.99 -20.04
N HIS A 45 1.09 -33.07 -19.52
CA HIS A 45 1.75 -33.06 -18.20
C HIS A 45 2.88 -32.02 -18.09
N GLY A 46 3.60 -31.74 -19.19
CA GLY A 46 4.63 -30.70 -19.24
C GLY A 46 4.10 -29.27 -19.39
N PHE A 47 2.84 -29.08 -19.78
CA PHE A 47 2.23 -27.76 -19.94
C PHE A 47 1.64 -27.23 -18.63
N LEU A 48 0.98 -28.09 -17.85
CA LEU A 48 0.32 -27.72 -16.59
C LEU A 48 1.25 -26.98 -15.59
N PRO A 49 2.52 -27.35 -15.36
CA PRO A 49 3.42 -26.61 -14.47
C PRO A 49 3.72 -25.19 -14.98
N LYS A 50 3.72 -24.98 -16.30
CA LYS A 50 3.90 -23.65 -16.92
C LYS A 50 2.72 -22.72 -16.62
N VAL A 51 1.52 -23.29 -16.48
CA VAL A 51 0.33 -22.55 -16.00
C VAL A 51 0.60 -22.00 -14.61
N PHE A 52 1.10 -22.83 -13.69
CA PHE A 52 1.44 -22.37 -12.34
C PHE A 52 2.52 -21.30 -12.35
N MET A 53 3.57 -21.46 -13.16
CA MET A 53 4.64 -20.45 -13.25
C MET A 53 4.13 -19.10 -13.76
N THR A 54 3.10 -19.10 -14.61
CA THR A 54 2.49 -17.87 -15.15
C THR A 54 1.67 -17.12 -14.09
N THR A 55 1.22 -17.80 -13.03
CA THR A 55 0.44 -17.15 -11.97
C THR A 55 1.23 -16.05 -11.23
N PHE A 56 2.53 -16.23 -11.02
CA PHE A 56 3.38 -15.28 -10.29
C PHE A 56 3.49 -13.90 -10.98
N PRO A 57 3.89 -13.79 -12.26
CA PRO A 57 3.95 -12.50 -12.94
C PRO A 57 2.56 -11.87 -13.07
N VAL A 58 1.51 -12.66 -13.32
CA VAL A 58 0.13 -12.15 -13.39
C VAL A 58 -0.30 -11.57 -12.03
N PHE A 59 -0.05 -12.29 -10.94
CA PHE A 59 -0.36 -11.82 -9.59
C PHE A 59 0.42 -10.55 -9.26
N ALA A 60 1.72 -10.49 -9.57
CA ALA A 60 2.56 -9.33 -9.31
C ALA A 60 2.05 -8.08 -10.06
N LEU A 61 1.81 -8.21 -11.38
CA LEU A 61 1.31 -7.11 -12.20
C LEU A 61 -0.09 -6.66 -11.74
N SER A 62 -0.97 -7.62 -11.47
CA SER A 62 -2.34 -7.34 -11.01
C SER A 62 -2.33 -6.68 -9.64
N SER A 63 -1.41 -7.03 -8.75
CA SER A 63 -1.29 -6.40 -7.42
C SER A 63 -1.00 -4.91 -7.53
N VAL A 64 -0.19 -4.47 -8.49
CA VAL A 64 0.05 -3.04 -8.75
C VAL A 64 -1.23 -2.34 -9.20
N VAL A 65 -1.95 -2.95 -10.15
CA VAL A 65 -3.21 -2.41 -10.68
C VAL A 65 -4.28 -2.31 -9.59
N PHE A 66 -4.48 -3.38 -8.80
CA PHE A 66 -5.45 -3.39 -7.71
C PHE A 66 -5.06 -2.49 -6.54
N GLY A 67 -3.77 -2.25 -6.32
CA GLY A 67 -3.31 -1.21 -5.40
C GLY A 67 -3.82 0.17 -5.82
N PHE A 68 -3.63 0.53 -7.08
CA PHE A 68 -4.14 1.79 -7.63
C PHE A 68 -5.67 1.89 -7.60
N ILE A 69 -6.37 0.82 -7.99
CA ILE A 69 -7.85 0.76 -7.95
C ILE A 69 -8.34 0.94 -6.52
N SER A 70 -7.74 0.25 -5.54
CA SER A 70 -8.09 0.37 -4.13
C SER A 70 -7.91 1.79 -3.59
N ASP A 71 -6.85 2.47 -4.03
CA ASP A 71 -6.53 3.83 -3.60
C ASP A 71 -7.41 4.90 -4.26
N ARG A 72 -7.82 4.70 -5.52
CA ARG A 72 -8.56 5.69 -6.32
C ARG A 72 -10.07 5.47 -6.35
N LEU A 73 -10.49 4.24 -6.62
CA LEU A 73 -11.91 3.86 -6.77
C LEU A 73 -12.48 3.31 -5.45
N GLY A 74 -11.63 3.13 -4.44
CA GLY A 74 -12.02 2.63 -3.15
C GLY A 74 -11.97 1.12 -3.06
N GLN A 75 -11.84 0.67 -1.81
CA GLN A 75 -11.49 -0.71 -1.52
C GLN A 75 -12.62 -1.71 -1.80
N ARG A 76 -13.88 -1.30 -1.64
CA ARG A 76 -15.04 -2.18 -1.86
C ARG A 76 -15.19 -2.56 -3.34
N LEU A 77 -14.92 -1.61 -4.25
CA LEU A 77 -14.92 -1.88 -5.68
C LEU A 77 -13.76 -2.81 -6.07
N ALA A 78 -12.55 -2.59 -5.54
CA ALA A 78 -11.41 -3.47 -5.77
C ALA A 78 -11.72 -4.93 -5.38
N LEU A 79 -12.31 -5.14 -4.20
CA LEU A 79 -12.73 -6.46 -3.72
C LEU A 79 -13.84 -7.08 -4.59
N GLY A 80 -14.78 -6.28 -5.08
CA GLY A 80 -15.84 -6.75 -5.98
C GLY A 80 -15.28 -7.24 -7.32
N TRP A 81 -14.33 -6.50 -7.91
CA TRP A 81 -13.63 -6.94 -9.12
C TRP A 81 -12.81 -8.21 -8.86
N GLY A 82 -12.08 -8.28 -7.75
CA GLY A 82 -11.35 -9.48 -7.34
C GLY A 82 -12.26 -10.72 -7.24
N ALA A 83 -13.39 -10.58 -6.55
CA ALA A 83 -14.39 -11.64 -6.44
C ALA A 83 -14.94 -12.08 -7.80
N GLY A 84 -15.23 -11.12 -8.69
CA GLY A 84 -15.71 -11.40 -10.04
C GLY A 84 -14.69 -12.19 -10.88
N PHE A 85 -13.42 -11.80 -10.85
CA PHE A 85 -12.35 -12.52 -11.55
C PHE A 85 -12.11 -13.92 -10.97
N THR A 86 -12.12 -14.08 -9.63
CA THR A 86 -12.03 -15.40 -9.01
C THR A 86 -13.22 -16.29 -9.38
N ALA A 87 -14.45 -15.77 -9.36
CA ALA A 87 -15.65 -16.50 -9.74
C ALA A 87 -15.60 -16.94 -11.20
N ALA A 88 -15.27 -16.02 -12.11
CA ALA A 88 -15.14 -16.29 -13.53
C ALA A 88 -14.04 -17.32 -13.81
N GLY A 89 -12.88 -17.20 -13.15
CA GLY A 89 -11.79 -18.16 -13.28
C GLY A 89 -12.18 -19.56 -12.81
N CYS A 90 -12.88 -19.68 -11.69
CA CYS A 90 -13.38 -20.97 -11.19
C CYS A 90 -14.48 -21.56 -12.10
N LEU A 91 -15.33 -20.73 -12.69
CA LEU A 91 -16.36 -21.17 -13.62
C LEU A 91 -15.75 -21.70 -14.93
N ILE A 92 -14.81 -20.96 -15.53
CA ILE A 92 -14.07 -21.39 -16.72
C ILE A 92 -13.32 -22.68 -16.43
N LEU A 93 -12.73 -22.80 -15.23
CA LEU A 93 -12.05 -24.01 -14.82
C LEU A 93 -13.02 -25.19 -14.74
N ALA A 94 -14.20 -25.03 -14.13
CA ALA A 94 -15.19 -26.10 -14.03
C ALA A 94 -15.70 -26.56 -15.40
N LEU A 95 -15.78 -25.64 -16.36
CA LEU A 95 -16.19 -25.90 -17.74
C LEU A 95 -15.03 -26.30 -18.66
N SER A 96 -13.82 -26.50 -18.14
CA SER A 96 -12.68 -26.78 -19.00
C SER A 96 -12.73 -28.18 -19.60
N GLU A 97 -12.63 -28.21 -20.92
CA GLU A 97 -12.46 -29.42 -21.74
C GLU A 97 -11.05 -29.50 -22.32
N GLU A 98 -10.35 -28.36 -22.37
CA GLU A 98 -9.02 -28.23 -22.95
C GLU A 98 -8.05 -27.57 -21.98
N THR A 99 -6.76 -27.93 -22.08
CA THR A 99 -5.71 -27.45 -21.16
C THR A 99 -5.49 -25.93 -21.24
N TRP A 100 -5.76 -25.29 -22.39
CA TRP A 100 -5.66 -23.84 -22.53
C TRP A 100 -6.71 -23.09 -21.67
N MET A 101 -7.87 -23.70 -21.41
CA MET A 101 -8.89 -23.11 -20.55
C MET A 101 -8.44 -23.11 -19.09
N ILE A 102 -7.62 -24.09 -18.68
CA ILE A 102 -6.98 -24.12 -17.36
C ILE A 102 -5.96 -22.99 -17.23
N PHE A 103 -5.21 -22.70 -18.30
CA PHE A 103 -4.30 -21.56 -18.34
C PHE A 103 -5.05 -20.23 -18.16
N LEU A 104 -6.17 -20.04 -18.88
CA LEU A 104 -6.98 -18.83 -18.74
C LEU A 104 -7.67 -18.75 -17.36
N GLY A 105 -8.27 -19.85 -16.90
CA GLY A 105 -9.02 -19.91 -15.65
C GLY A 105 -8.13 -19.76 -14.41
N TRP A 106 -7.18 -20.67 -14.22
CA TRP A 106 -6.30 -20.68 -13.04
C TRP A 106 -5.12 -19.72 -13.19
N GLY A 107 -4.42 -19.79 -14.34
CA GLY A 107 -3.21 -19.02 -14.59
C GLY A 107 -3.44 -17.52 -14.56
N ILE A 108 -4.48 -17.07 -15.28
CA ILE A 108 -4.77 -15.64 -15.46
C ILE A 108 -5.86 -15.18 -14.48
N LEU A 109 -7.10 -15.66 -14.63
CA LEU A 109 -8.25 -15.07 -13.96
C LEU A 109 -8.23 -15.25 -12.44
N VAL A 110 -7.96 -16.46 -11.95
CA VAL A 110 -7.84 -16.70 -10.49
C VAL A 110 -6.70 -15.88 -9.90
N SER A 111 -5.54 -15.80 -10.56
CA SER A 111 -4.40 -14.98 -10.10
C SER A 111 -4.73 -13.49 -10.02
N ILE A 112 -5.43 -12.94 -11.03
CA ILE A 112 -5.93 -11.56 -11.02
C ILE A 112 -6.90 -11.37 -9.84
N GLY A 113 -7.83 -12.30 -9.66
CA GLY A 113 -8.80 -12.24 -8.57
C GLY A 113 -8.15 -12.25 -7.19
N VAL A 114 -7.21 -13.17 -6.95
CA VAL A 114 -6.46 -13.29 -5.69
C VAL A 114 -5.65 -12.02 -5.40
N ALA A 115 -5.03 -11.41 -6.42
CA ALA A 115 -4.39 -10.09 -6.27
C ALA A 115 -5.40 -9.01 -5.86
N GLY A 116 -6.56 -8.99 -6.52
CA GLY A 116 -7.67 -8.09 -6.18
C GLY A 116 -8.31 -8.33 -4.81
N GLY A 117 -8.02 -9.46 -4.16
CA GLY A 117 -8.42 -9.71 -2.77
C GLY A 117 -7.37 -9.29 -1.77
N VAL A 118 -6.15 -9.81 -1.94
CA VAL A 118 -5.08 -9.69 -0.95
C VAL A 118 -4.57 -8.25 -0.87
N THR A 119 -4.33 -7.59 -2.00
CA THR A 119 -3.78 -6.23 -2.04
C THR A 119 -4.66 -5.20 -1.33
N PRO A 120 -5.95 -5.02 -1.70
CA PRO A 120 -6.80 -4.03 -1.02
C PRO A 120 -7.00 -4.35 0.46
N THR A 121 -7.07 -5.63 0.81
CA THR A 121 -7.25 -6.09 2.20
C THR A 121 -6.07 -5.73 3.08
N LEU A 122 -4.85 -5.95 2.58
CA LEU A 122 -3.64 -5.58 3.31
C LEU A 122 -3.52 -4.07 3.50
N THR A 123 -3.84 -3.30 2.46
CA THR A 123 -3.87 -1.83 2.53
C THR A 123 -4.91 -1.33 3.55
N ALA A 124 -6.10 -1.94 3.61
CA ALA A 124 -7.11 -1.66 4.64
C ALA A 124 -6.55 -1.83 6.04
N LEU A 125 -5.89 -2.98 6.24
CA LEU A 125 -5.47 -3.39 7.56
C LEU A 125 -4.34 -2.49 8.08
N GLN A 126 -3.39 -2.14 7.21
CA GLN A 126 -2.35 -1.16 7.51
C GLN A 126 -2.91 0.24 7.78
N ARG A 127 -4.05 0.59 7.16
CA ARG A 127 -4.73 1.86 7.42
C ARG A 127 -5.39 1.90 8.81
N VAL A 128 -6.05 0.83 9.21
CA VAL A 128 -6.75 0.73 10.50
C VAL A 128 -5.77 0.58 11.67
N PHE A 129 -4.69 -0.18 11.49
CA PHE A 129 -3.69 -0.45 12.53
C PHE A 129 -2.41 0.38 12.37
N GLN A 130 -2.51 1.72 12.34
CA GLN A 130 -1.35 2.61 12.13
C GLN A 130 -0.19 2.40 13.11
N LYS A 131 -0.50 2.10 14.38
CA LYS A 131 0.49 1.92 15.45
C LYS A 131 1.19 0.54 15.38
N TYR A 132 0.52 -0.46 14.83
CA TYR A 132 0.96 -1.87 14.83
C TYR A 132 0.83 -2.49 13.44
N LYS A 133 1.21 -1.76 12.39
CA LYS A 133 1.04 -2.19 10.98
C LYS A 133 1.71 -3.52 10.69
N GLY A 134 2.94 -3.70 11.19
CA GLY A 134 3.72 -4.92 10.99
C GLY A 134 3.07 -6.14 11.65
N LEU A 135 2.57 -5.99 12.88
CA LEU A 135 1.86 -7.07 13.57
C LEU A 135 0.55 -7.41 12.86
N ALA A 136 -0.25 -6.42 12.48
CA ALA A 136 -1.52 -6.66 11.80
C ALA A 136 -1.31 -7.33 10.43
N ALA A 137 -0.37 -6.81 9.63
CA ALA A 137 0.01 -7.42 8.36
C ALA A 137 0.54 -8.84 8.55
N GLY A 138 1.41 -9.06 9.54
CA GLY A 138 1.94 -10.37 9.89
C GLY A 138 0.86 -11.36 10.31
N THR A 139 -0.11 -10.94 11.13
CA THR A 139 -1.26 -11.77 11.52
C THR A 139 -2.09 -12.13 10.29
N ALA A 140 -2.43 -11.16 9.42
CA ALA A 140 -3.15 -11.48 8.18
C ALA A 140 -2.35 -12.42 7.28
N MET A 141 -1.03 -12.26 7.19
CA MET A 141 -0.16 -13.14 6.43
C MET A 141 0.02 -14.51 7.08
N ALA A 142 -0.16 -14.66 8.40
CA ALA A 142 -0.16 -15.97 9.05
C ALA A 142 -1.31 -16.85 8.53
N GLY A 143 -2.38 -16.23 8.06
CA GLY A 143 -3.46 -16.88 7.33
C GLY A 143 -2.97 -17.67 6.11
N PHE A 144 -1.90 -17.23 5.45
CA PHE A 144 -1.25 -17.94 4.35
C PHE A 144 -0.90 -19.39 4.71
N GLY A 145 -0.14 -19.59 5.78
CA GLY A 145 0.31 -20.91 6.21
C GLY A 145 -0.85 -21.80 6.68
N LEU A 146 -1.82 -21.21 7.39
CA LEU A 146 -3.04 -21.93 7.77
C LEU A 146 -3.84 -22.37 6.53
N GLY A 147 -3.88 -21.53 5.51
CA GLY A 147 -4.57 -21.77 4.25
C GLY A 147 -3.92 -22.90 3.47
N THR A 148 -2.60 -22.85 3.27
CA THR A 148 -1.90 -23.86 2.47
C THR A 148 -2.02 -25.26 3.08
N MET A 149 -1.99 -25.39 4.40
CA MET A 149 -2.16 -26.71 5.05
C MET A 149 -3.62 -27.17 5.04
N SER A 150 -4.55 -26.31 5.44
CA SER A 150 -5.95 -26.70 5.66
C SER A 150 -6.72 -26.84 4.34
N LEU A 151 -6.58 -25.87 3.43
CA LEU A 151 -7.29 -25.90 2.15
C LEU A 151 -6.70 -26.92 1.18
N ALA A 152 -5.40 -27.23 1.24
CA ALA A 152 -4.85 -28.30 0.42
C ALA A 152 -5.47 -29.65 0.79
N ALA A 153 -5.52 -29.99 2.08
CA ALA A 153 -6.19 -31.21 2.55
C ALA A 153 -7.69 -31.22 2.18
N LEU A 154 -8.37 -30.09 2.37
CA LEU A 154 -9.78 -29.93 1.98
C LEU A 154 -9.95 -30.14 0.47
N SER A 155 -9.08 -29.56 -0.36
CA SER A 155 -9.14 -29.69 -1.80
C SER A 155 -8.97 -31.13 -2.26
N GLU A 156 -8.07 -31.89 -1.65
CA GLU A 156 -7.88 -33.31 -1.97
C GLU A 156 -9.11 -34.16 -1.59
N LEU A 157 -9.73 -33.88 -0.44
CA LEU A 157 -10.98 -34.53 -0.03
C LEU A 157 -12.15 -34.20 -0.96
N LEU A 158 -12.26 -32.93 -1.38
CA LEU A 158 -13.30 -32.49 -2.32
C LEU A 158 -13.10 -33.12 -3.71
N ILE A 159 -11.85 -33.17 -4.19
CA ILE A 159 -11.50 -33.75 -5.49
C ILE A 159 -11.78 -35.25 -5.50
N SER A 160 -11.42 -35.98 -4.42
CA SER A 160 -11.64 -37.43 -4.34
C SER A 160 -13.13 -37.80 -4.26
N SER A 161 -13.95 -36.96 -3.61
CA SER A 161 -15.39 -37.24 -3.40
C SER A 161 -16.28 -36.77 -4.55
N PHE A 162 -16.04 -35.58 -5.10
CA PHE A 162 -16.94 -34.92 -6.05
C PHE A 162 -16.31 -34.65 -7.42
N GLY A 163 -15.01 -34.91 -7.57
CA GLY A 163 -14.24 -34.54 -8.75
C GLY A 163 -13.79 -33.09 -8.74
N TRP A 164 -12.75 -32.79 -9.52
CA TRP A 164 -12.08 -31.51 -9.52
C TRP A 164 -12.94 -30.34 -10.04
N ARG A 165 -13.90 -30.60 -10.94
CA ARG A 165 -14.81 -29.56 -11.47
C ARG A 165 -15.72 -28.99 -10.39
N LYS A 166 -16.38 -29.86 -9.62
CA LYS A 166 -17.24 -29.43 -8.51
C LYS A 166 -16.43 -28.85 -7.35
N ALA A 167 -15.25 -29.41 -7.08
CA ALA A 167 -14.32 -28.88 -6.09
C ALA A 167 -13.91 -27.42 -6.41
N ALA A 168 -13.60 -27.13 -7.67
CA ALA A 168 -13.27 -25.77 -8.11
C ALA A 168 -14.43 -24.78 -7.90
N LEU A 169 -15.66 -25.17 -8.22
CA LEU A 169 -16.83 -24.31 -8.00
C LEU A 169 -17.08 -24.05 -6.51
N LEU A 170 -16.95 -25.08 -5.67
CA LEU A 170 -17.18 -24.95 -4.23
C LEU A 170 -16.11 -24.08 -3.56
N LEU A 171 -14.83 -24.29 -3.90
CA LEU A 171 -13.74 -23.44 -3.42
C LEU A 171 -13.84 -22.01 -3.95
N GLY A 172 -14.29 -21.83 -5.19
CA GLY A 172 -14.61 -20.53 -5.77
C GLY A 172 -15.73 -19.81 -5.00
N ALA A 173 -16.82 -20.50 -4.66
CA ALA A 173 -17.93 -19.95 -3.89
C ALA A 173 -17.50 -19.55 -2.46
N ILE A 174 -16.70 -20.39 -1.80
CA ILE A 174 -16.11 -20.07 -0.49
C ILE A 174 -15.23 -18.81 -0.59
N SER A 175 -14.41 -18.72 -1.65
CA SER A 175 -13.58 -17.55 -1.92
C SER A 175 -14.45 -16.30 -2.08
N VAL A 176 -15.42 -16.29 -3.00
CA VAL A 176 -16.33 -15.15 -3.24
C VAL A 176 -17.04 -14.70 -1.96
N THR A 177 -17.50 -15.64 -1.14
CA THR A 177 -18.15 -15.33 0.14
C THR A 177 -17.19 -14.61 1.09
N SER A 178 -15.91 -15.01 1.13
CA SER A 178 -14.90 -14.33 1.95
C SER A 178 -14.59 -12.91 1.45
N TYR A 179 -14.60 -12.65 0.13
CA TYR A 179 -14.50 -11.28 -0.40
C TYR A 179 -15.66 -10.40 0.08
N ALA A 180 -16.88 -10.92 0.03
CA ALA A 180 -18.05 -10.20 0.50
C ALA A 180 -17.97 -9.88 2.00
N ALA A 181 -17.49 -10.82 2.81
CA ALA A 181 -17.30 -10.61 4.25
C ALA A 181 -16.30 -9.47 4.55
N VAL A 182 -15.17 -9.41 3.85
CA VAL A 182 -14.22 -8.31 3.99
C VAL A 182 -14.80 -6.99 3.46
N ALA A 183 -15.47 -7.00 2.31
CA ALA A 183 -16.10 -5.81 1.76
C ALA A 183 -17.19 -5.22 2.68
N TRP A 184 -17.88 -6.09 3.44
CA TRP A 184 -18.82 -5.68 4.48
C TRP A 184 -18.10 -5.11 5.70
N ALA A 185 -17.07 -5.80 6.23
CA ALA A 185 -16.29 -5.35 7.38
C ALA A 185 -15.61 -4.00 7.14
N VAL A 186 -15.11 -3.76 5.92
CA VAL A 186 -14.52 -2.48 5.50
C VAL A 186 -15.58 -1.37 5.45
N GLY A 187 -16.80 -1.69 5.01
CA GLY A 187 -17.92 -0.73 5.00
C GLY A 187 -18.38 -0.29 6.39
N MET A 188 -18.06 -1.05 7.44
CA MET A 188 -18.40 -0.70 8.83
C MET A 188 -17.42 0.30 9.48
N ASP A 189 -16.27 0.59 8.87
CA ASP A 189 -15.31 1.55 9.39
C ASP A 189 -15.41 2.89 8.61
N PRO A 190 -16.06 3.94 9.17
CA PRO A 190 -16.39 5.20 8.47
C PRO A 190 -15.18 6.09 8.15
N LYS A 191 -13.95 5.59 8.30
CA LYS A 191 -12.70 6.30 7.99
C LYS A 191 -12.06 5.84 6.69
N THR A 192 -12.80 5.36 5.69
CA THR A 192 -12.21 5.13 4.36
C THR A 192 -12.09 6.47 3.61
N PRO A 193 -10.89 7.09 3.49
CA PRO A 193 -10.77 8.45 2.96
C PRO A 193 -10.73 8.50 1.42
N ALA A 194 -10.96 7.37 0.74
CA ALA A 194 -11.06 7.35 -0.72
C ALA A 194 -12.23 8.21 -1.23
N GLU A 195 -13.29 8.38 -0.43
CA GLU A 195 -14.38 9.31 -0.74
C GLU A 195 -14.03 10.79 -0.47
N LYS A 196 -13.09 11.09 0.45
CA LYS A 196 -12.75 12.49 0.79
C LYS A 196 -11.65 13.11 -0.07
N GLY A 197 -10.79 12.29 -0.68
CA GLY A 197 -9.75 12.78 -1.60
C GLY A 197 -10.30 13.47 -2.85
N LEU A 198 -11.58 13.25 -3.18
CA LEU A 198 -12.29 13.88 -4.31
C LEU A 198 -13.14 15.08 -3.91
N GLU A 199 -13.64 15.18 -2.66
CA GLU A 199 -14.46 16.32 -2.24
C GLU A 199 -13.65 17.55 -1.75
N GLU A 200 -12.46 17.36 -1.17
CA GLU A 200 -11.68 18.47 -0.60
C GLU A 200 -11.13 19.49 -1.62
N PRO A 201 -10.81 19.14 -2.90
CA PRO A 201 -10.44 20.15 -3.90
C PRO A 201 -11.61 21.04 -4.32
N GLN A 202 -12.85 20.52 -4.35
CA GLN A 202 -14.02 21.24 -4.87
C GLN A 202 -14.69 22.14 -3.83
N LYS A 203 -14.78 21.71 -2.56
CA LYS A 203 -15.33 22.57 -1.48
C LYS A 203 -14.43 23.79 -1.19
N ARG A 204 -13.13 23.71 -1.48
CA ARG A 204 -12.19 24.84 -1.31
C ARG A 204 -12.28 25.87 -2.44
N ALA A 205 -12.81 25.50 -3.60
CA ALA A 205 -12.97 26.37 -4.76
C ALA A 205 -14.32 27.14 -4.77
N GLN A 206 -15.25 26.82 -3.86
CA GLN A 206 -16.61 27.42 -3.82
C GLN A 206 -16.85 28.35 -2.62
N ALA A 207 -15.82 28.74 -1.86
CA ALA A 207 -15.98 29.77 -0.84
C ALA A 207 -16.12 31.16 -1.49
N PRO A 208 -17.20 31.94 -1.24
CA PRO A 208 -17.37 33.26 -1.84
C PRO A 208 -16.31 34.24 -1.31
N HIS A 209 -15.66 34.97 -2.21
CA HIS A 209 -14.78 36.08 -1.88
C HIS A 209 -15.59 37.23 -1.27
N LEU A 210 -15.50 37.43 0.05
CA LEU A 210 -15.89 38.69 0.68
C LEU A 210 -14.76 39.73 0.49
N GLY A 211 -15.16 40.91 0.04
CA GLY A 211 -14.29 41.97 -0.45
C GLY A 211 -13.50 42.74 0.61
N ASP A 212 -12.61 43.55 0.03
CA ASP A 212 -11.65 44.51 0.55
C ASP A 212 -12.18 45.54 1.56
N HIS A 213 -11.36 45.87 2.56
CA HIS A 213 -11.25 47.20 3.15
C HIS A 213 -9.93 47.36 3.94
N GLY A 214 -9.08 48.29 3.48
CA GLY A 214 -8.77 49.50 4.25
C GLY A 214 -7.56 49.51 5.20
N GLU A 215 -6.48 50.11 4.71
CA GLU A 215 -5.72 51.22 5.33
C GLU A 215 -4.99 51.10 6.70
N ASN A 216 -3.66 51.21 6.58
CA ASN A 216 -2.68 52.06 7.28
C ASN A 216 -2.51 52.14 8.82
N SER A 217 -1.20 52.30 9.11
CA SER A 217 -0.54 53.19 10.07
C SER A 217 -0.21 52.68 11.49
N ASP A 218 1.09 52.84 11.77
CA ASP A 218 1.66 53.45 12.99
C ASP A 218 2.54 52.63 13.97
N LEU A 219 3.69 53.26 14.25
CA LEU A 219 4.52 53.25 15.47
C LEU A 219 5.80 52.38 15.55
N LYS A 220 6.91 53.07 15.21
CA LYS A 220 8.21 53.19 15.93
C LYS A 220 8.36 52.39 17.24
N ALA A 221 9.55 51.78 17.44
CA ALA A 221 10.65 52.35 18.25
C ALA A 221 11.73 51.32 18.61
N GLN A 222 12.94 51.85 18.84
CA GLN A 222 14.21 51.22 19.20
C GLN A 222 14.21 50.56 20.58
N SER A 223 15.06 49.54 20.78
CA SER A 223 16.06 49.47 21.87
C SER A 223 16.73 48.09 21.96
N THR A 224 18.06 48.05 21.95
CA THR A 224 18.91 46.92 22.39
C THR A 224 18.85 46.76 23.92
N PRO A 225 19.03 45.53 24.46
CA PRO A 225 20.09 45.34 25.48
C PRO A 225 20.74 43.92 25.51
N PRO A 226 21.82 43.73 26.31
CA PRO A 226 22.71 42.57 26.27
C PRO A 226 22.50 41.51 27.38
N ARG A 227 23.21 40.38 27.20
CA ARG A 227 23.61 39.27 28.11
C ARG A 227 23.01 39.19 29.54
N GLY A 228 22.49 38.00 29.87
CA GLY A 228 22.45 37.47 31.24
C GLY A 228 21.27 36.53 31.53
N LEU A 229 21.52 35.23 31.64
CA LEU A 229 20.55 34.18 32.00
C LEU A 229 19.93 34.41 33.38
N SER A 230 18.61 34.22 33.50
CA SER A 230 18.01 33.84 34.78
C SER A 230 16.78 32.94 34.60
N LEU A 231 16.75 31.85 35.37
CA LEU A 231 15.86 30.68 35.28
C LEU A 231 14.36 30.93 35.54
N LYS A 232 13.89 32.19 35.49
CA LYS A 232 12.48 32.59 35.63
C LYS A 232 11.73 32.70 34.30
N VAL A 233 12.44 32.65 33.16
CA VAL A 233 11.81 32.75 31.81
C VAL A 233 11.09 31.46 31.39
N LEU A 234 11.44 30.30 31.98
CA LEU A 234 10.83 29.02 31.59
C LEU A 234 9.44 28.76 32.19
N GLN A 235 9.02 29.51 33.21
CA GLN A 235 7.69 29.35 33.82
C GLN A 235 6.66 30.41 33.38
N GLY A 236 7.08 31.48 32.71
CA GLY A 236 6.18 32.47 32.10
C GLY A 236 5.77 32.16 30.65
N SER A 237 6.56 31.36 29.92
CA SER A 237 6.38 31.15 28.47
C SER A 237 5.24 30.19 28.08
N SER A 238 4.65 29.46 29.05
CA SER A 238 3.48 28.60 28.81
C SER A 238 2.19 29.39 28.56
N LYS A 239 2.09 30.63 29.07
CA LYS A 239 0.92 31.49 28.85
C LYS A 239 0.93 32.21 27.48
N ASN A 240 2.09 32.52 26.92
CA ASN A 240 2.22 33.21 25.62
C ASN A 240 2.19 32.29 24.38
N LEU A 241 2.12 30.96 24.57
CA LEU A 241 1.99 29.98 23.48
C LEU A 241 0.53 29.72 23.06
N ARG A 242 -0.46 30.25 23.80
CA ARG A 242 -1.89 30.16 23.43
C ARG A 242 -2.36 31.28 22.49
N ASP A 243 -1.56 32.33 22.30
CA ASP A 243 -1.90 33.50 21.47
C ASP A 243 -1.23 33.50 20.08
N LEU A 244 -0.52 32.43 19.70
CA LEU A 244 -0.02 32.28 18.34
C LEU A 244 -1.14 31.74 17.44
N GLY A 245 -1.92 32.67 16.87
CA GLY A 245 -2.83 32.42 15.76
C GLY A 245 -2.11 31.81 14.53
N PRO A 246 -2.87 31.32 13.54
CA PRO A 246 -2.35 30.47 12.47
C PRO A 246 -1.50 31.30 11.49
N ARG A 247 -0.19 31.38 11.70
CA ARG A 247 0.72 31.84 10.64
C ARG A 247 0.81 30.74 9.58
N ARG A 248 0.11 31.00 8.48
CA ARG A 248 0.06 30.23 7.25
C ARG A 248 1.47 30.21 6.63
N TRP A 249 2.21 29.12 6.81
CA TRP A 249 3.43 28.86 6.05
C TRP A 249 3.02 28.51 4.62
N THR A 250 2.98 29.51 3.74
CA THR A 250 2.85 29.26 2.29
C THR A 250 4.23 28.93 1.76
N VAL A 251 4.60 27.65 1.80
CA VAL A 251 5.62 27.13 0.88
C VAL A 251 5.09 27.39 -0.52
N THR A 252 5.77 28.19 -1.33
CA THR A 252 5.32 28.47 -2.69
C THR A 252 5.39 27.18 -3.52
N ASP A 253 4.42 26.98 -4.42
CA ASP A 253 4.27 25.76 -5.24
C ASP A 253 5.54 25.27 -5.98
N PRO A 254 6.46 26.14 -6.48
CA PRO A 254 7.66 25.65 -7.14
C PRO A 254 8.66 24.99 -6.19
N GLU A 255 8.76 25.43 -4.93
CA GLU A 255 9.68 24.86 -3.94
C GLU A 255 9.19 23.50 -3.42
N LEU A 256 7.88 23.36 -3.23
CA LEU A 256 7.26 22.08 -2.88
C LEU A 256 7.37 21.07 -4.03
N ALA A 257 7.30 21.54 -5.28
CA ALA A 257 7.50 20.71 -6.47
C ALA A 257 8.95 20.24 -6.61
N ALA A 258 9.93 21.11 -6.35
CA ALA A 258 11.35 20.76 -6.35
C ALA A 258 11.67 19.72 -5.26
N LEU A 259 11.17 19.92 -4.04
CA LEU A 259 11.37 19.00 -2.92
C LEU A 259 10.65 17.66 -3.14
N LYS A 260 9.44 17.65 -3.73
CA LYS A 260 8.76 16.41 -4.14
C LYS A 260 9.56 15.67 -5.20
N LYS A 261 10.07 16.37 -6.21
CA LYS A 261 10.88 15.76 -7.28
C LYS A 261 12.18 15.14 -6.74
N LEU A 262 12.83 15.79 -5.79
CA LEU A 262 14.01 15.28 -5.08
C LEU A 262 13.69 14.05 -4.21
N ARG A 263 12.60 14.10 -3.44
CA ARG A 263 12.11 12.97 -2.64
C ARG A 263 11.75 11.75 -3.51
N ASP A 264 11.11 12.00 -4.64
CA ASP A 264 10.65 10.93 -5.54
C ASP A 264 11.86 10.29 -6.27
N LYS A 265 12.90 11.06 -6.62
CA LYS A 265 14.19 10.50 -7.11
C LYS A 265 14.90 9.67 -6.04
N LEU A 266 14.97 10.16 -4.79
CA LEU A 266 15.62 9.45 -3.67
C LEU A 266 14.93 8.12 -3.32
N SER A 267 13.60 8.11 -3.30
CA SER A 267 12.82 6.90 -3.02
C SER A 267 12.98 5.86 -4.12
N PHE A 268 13.15 6.27 -5.38
CA PHE A 268 13.46 5.35 -6.48
C PHE A 268 14.84 4.68 -6.33
N ILE A 269 15.87 5.44 -5.94
CA ILE A 269 17.23 4.90 -5.74
C ILE A 269 17.27 3.95 -4.54
N ILE A 270 16.61 4.30 -3.43
CA ILE A 270 16.49 3.44 -2.24
C ILE A 270 15.74 2.14 -2.60
N PHE A 271 14.67 2.24 -3.40
CA PHE A 271 13.92 1.06 -3.85
C PHE A 271 14.77 0.16 -4.77
N ALA A 272 15.53 0.72 -5.71
CA ALA A 272 16.43 -0.04 -6.58
C ALA A 272 17.54 -0.75 -5.79
N LEU A 273 18.12 -0.08 -4.78
CA LEU A 273 19.12 -0.66 -3.89
C LEU A 273 18.52 -1.76 -2.99
N SER A 274 17.31 -1.55 -2.47
CA SER A 274 16.59 -2.51 -1.62
C SER A 274 16.14 -3.77 -2.39
N ALA A 275 15.67 -3.59 -3.63
CA ALA A 275 15.30 -4.70 -4.51
C ALA A 275 16.52 -5.59 -4.85
N LYS A 276 17.70 -4.99 -5.05
CA LYS A 276 18.92 -5.74 -5.39
C LYS A 276 19.54 -6.44 -4.17
N ALA A 277 19.45 -5.82 -2.98
CA ALA A 277 19.87 -6.42 -1.71
C ALA A 277 19.05 -7.67 -1.35
N HIS A 278 17.76 -7.70 -1.70
CA HIS A 278 16.89 -8.86 -1.45
C HIS A 278 17.21 -10.09 -2.32
N HIS A 279 17.94 -9.92 -3.44
CA HIS A 279 18.29 -11.00 -4.36
C HIS A 279 19.76 -11.48 -4.23
N ASN A 280 20.53 -10.96 -3.28
CA ASN A 280 21.91 -11.38 -2.99
C ASN A 280 22.85 -11.36 -4.23
N LEU A 281 22.61 -10.45 -5.18
CA LEU A 281 23.41 -10.27 -6.39
C LEU A 281 24.61 -9.37 -6.10
N SER A 282 25.83 -9.80 -6.45
CA SER A 282 27.03 -8.97 -6.38
C SER A 282 26.96 -7.83 -7.42
N PHE A 283 27.34 -6.62 -7.01
CA PHE A 283 27.40 -5.45 -7.90
C PHE A 283 28.51 -5.64 -8.94
N SER A 284 28.18 -5.49 -10.22
CA SER A 284 29.20 -5.33 -11.27
C SER A 284 29.90 -3.97 -11.12
N ALA A 285 31.19 -3.88 -11.46
CA ALA A 285 31.97 -2.64 -11.33
C ALA A 285 31.37 -1.46 -12.11
N ASP A 286 30.76 -1.71 -13.27
CA ASP A 286 30.10 -0.69 -14.10
C ASP A 286 28.80 -0.17 -13.46
N GLU A 287 28.06 -1.02 -12.75
CA GLU A 287 26.82 -0.61 -12.06
C GLU A 287 27.12 0.18 -10.79
N ALA A 288 28.21 -0.16 -10.08
CA ALA A 288 28.69 0.60 -8.94
C ALA A 288 29.17 1.99 -9.36
N ALA A 289 29.83 2.09 -10.53
CA ALA A 289 30.21 3.37 -11.12
C ALA A 289 28.99 4.24 -11.48
N GLY A 290 27.98 3.65 -12.14
CA GLY A 290 26.74 4.36 -12.47
C GLY A 290 25.96 4.86 -11.25
N CYS A 291 25.89 4.05 -10.18
CA CYS A 291 25.23 4.45 -8.94
C CYS A 291 25.99 5.57 -8.21
N LYS A 292 27.33 5.52 -8.24
CA LYS A 292 28.20 6.57 -7.69
C LYS A 292 28.07 7.88 -8.46
N GLU A 293 27.93 7.81 -9.78
CA GLU A 293 27.73 8.98 -10.63
C GLU A 293 26.34 9.61 -10.41
N MET A 294 25.29 8.80 -10.30
CA MET A 294 23.95 9.27 -9.93
C MET A 294 23.89 9.91 -8.55
N LEU A 295 24.56 9.32 -7.54
CA LEU A 295 24.65 9.91 -6.20
C LEU A 295 25.44 11.23 -6.21
N SER A 296 26.48 11.34 -7.05
CA SER A 296 27.25 12.57 -7.21
C SER A 296 26.45 13.70 -7.86
N GLN A 297 25.61 13.38 -8.86
CA GLN A 297 24.69 14.33 -9.48
C GLN A 297 23.60 14.78 -8.50
N LEU A 298 23.08 13.84 -7.69
CA LEU A 298 22.04 14.13 -6.71
C LEU A 298 22.58 14.98 -5.55
N ALA A 299 23.83 14.76 -5.14
CA ALA A 299 24.53 15.59 -4.17
C ALA A 299 24.78 17.02 -4.71
N LYS A 300 25.11 17.17 -5.99
CA LYS A 300 25.22 18.49 -6.64
C LYS A 300 23.86 19.21 -6.73
N GLU A 301 22.80 18.52 -7.14
CA GLU A 301 21.44 19.11 -7.16
C GLU A 301 21.00 19.54 -5.75
N LEU A 302 21.30 18.73 -4.71
CA LEU A 302 21.02 19.08 -3.32
C LEU A 302 21.82 20.30 -2.86
N ALA A 303 23.11 20.38 -3.19
CA ALA A 303 23.96 21.52 -2.87
C ALA A 303 23.49 22.81 -3.55
N ASP A 304 23.06 22.74 -4.81
CA ASP A 304 22.52 23.90 -5.53
C ASP A 304 21.18 24.37 -4.91
N THR A 305 20.30 23.43 -4.51
CA THR A 305 19.09 23.79 -3.76
C THR A 305 19.39 24.32 -2.36
N SER A 306 20.43 23.83 -1.67
CA SER A 306 20.80 24.37 -0.35
C SER A 306 21.42 25.76 -0.45
N ILE A 307 22.20 26.05 -1.48
CA ILE A 307 22.77 27.39 -1.76
C ILE A 307 21.65 28.39 -2.10
N LEU A 308 20.62 27.95 -2.83
CA LEU A 308 19.42 28.76 -3.10
C LEU A 308 18.63 29.09 -1.83
N LEU A 309 18.58 28.16 -0.88
CA LEU A 309 17.95 28.37 0.43
C LEU A 309 18.82 29.23 1.37
N GLU A 310 20.15 29.12 1.27
CA GLU A 310 21.13 29.87 2.05
C GLU A 310 21.18 31.36 1.65
N LYS A 311 21.04 31.68 0.36
CA LYS A 311 20.94 33.07 -0.13
C LYS A 311 19.69 33.84 0.33
N ARG A 312 18.67 33.17 0.89
CA ARG A 312 17.41 33.80 1.35
C ARG A 312 17.16 33.71 2.87
N GLY A 313 18.17 33.36 3.66
CA GLY A 313 18.28 33.79 5.06
C GLY A 313 17.41 33.08 6.10
N SER A 314 17.00 31.82 5.90
CA SER A 314 16.28 31.07 6.94
C SER A 314 17.23 30.21 7.77
N ARG A 315 17.84 30.79 8.81
CA ARG A 315 18.73 30.09 9.77
C ARG A 315 18.13 28.80 10.36
N SER A 316 16.81 28.70 10.44
CA SER A 316 16.11 27.52 10.98
C SER A 316 16.17 26.29 10.07
N VAL A 317 16.21 26.47 8.74
CA VAL A 317 16.31 25.35 7.79
C VAL A 317 17.74 24.80 7.76
N GLN A 318 18.74 25.66 7.99
CA GLN A 318 20.13 25.26 8.09
C GLN A 318 20.39 24.34 9.29
N GLU A 319 19.76 24.60 10.44
CA GLU A 319 19.89 23.75 11.62
C GLU A 319 19.21 22.39 11.42
N GLU A 320 18.06 22.35 10.76
CA GLU A 320 17.34 21.09 10.52
C GLU A 320 18.04 20.20 9.48
N ILE A 321 18.59 20.78 8.40
CA ILE A 321 19.38 20.03 7.41
C ILE A 321 20.72 19.57 8.01
N ARG A 322 21.44 20.43 8.74
CA ARG A 322 22.71 20.05 9.39
C ARG A 322 22.51 18.92 10.40
N SER A 323 21.43 18.97 11.20
CA SER A 323 21.13 17.91 12.17
C SER A 323 20.88 16.54 11.53
N ARG A 324 20.31 16.50 10.32
CA ARG A 324 19.97 15.26 9.61
C ARG A 324 21.08 14.74 8.70
N VAL A 325 22.04 15.57 8.33
CA VAL A 325 23.19 15.17 7.50
C VAL A 325 24.36 14.67 8.37
N GLU A 326 24.56 15.24 9.57
CA GLU A 326 25.67 14.87 10.46
C GLU A 326 25.38 13.67 11.38
N THR A 327 24.14 13.16 11.42
CA THR A 327 23.79 11.94 12.17
C THR A 327 23.17 10.88 11.24
N PRO A 328 23.98 10.01 10.63
CA PRO A 328 23.44 8.89 9.88
C PRO A 328 22.95 7.79 10.83
N PRO A 329 21.84 7.08 10.53
CA PRO A 329 21.58 5.75 11.06
C PRO A 329 22.47 4.68 10.39
#